data_AF-A0A9E3U1B2-F1
#
_entry.id   AF-A0A9E3U1B2-F1
#
_cell.length_a   1.000
_cell.length_b   1.000
_cell.length_c   1.000
_cell.angle_alpha   90.00
_cell.angle_beta   90.00
_cell.angle_gamma   90.00
#
_symmetry.space_group_name_H-M   'P 1'
#
loop_
_entity.id
_entity.type
_entity.pdbx_description
1 polymer ?
#
loop_
_entity_poly.entity_id
_entity_poly.type
_entity_poly.pdbx_seq_one_letter_code
_entity_poly.pdbx_strand_id
1 'polypeptide(L)'
;MANNLPPSHSVEKPLPPGQQLAATDKWPIVGEAAPAAPLGAWTVSVCGLVDRPLAWSVDELGAMGPQDALQADIHCVTRWSKRGMSFAGVSLARLLQLAAPQAAARFVSFVAYSERGHSTSLPLEDALALNTLVALTHNGAPLASAHGGPARIVVPGRYFYKSLKWLASIELLADDRLGYWEAEAGYHNQA
;
A
#
# COMPACT_ATOMS: atom_id res chain seq x y z
N MET A 1 28.29 -22.55 -36.43
CA MET A 1 28.66 -22.46 -35.00
C MET A 1 27.42 -21.98 -34.27
N ALA A 2 26.73 -22.86 -33.55
CA ALA A 2 25.51 -22.54 -32.83
C ALA A 2 25.88 -21.93 -31.47
N ASN A 3 25.50 -20.67 -31.24
CA ASN A 3 25.63 -20.01 -29.95
C ASN A 3 24.54 -20.55 -29.01
N ASN A 4 24.89 -21.53 -28.18
CA ASN A 4 24.12 -21.86 -27.00
C ASN A 4 24.45 -20.84 -25.90
N LEU A 5 23.63 -19.80 -25.74
CA LEU A 5 23.64 -19.05 -24.48
C LEU A 5 23.05 -19.94 -23.39
N PRO A 6 23.71 -20.05 -22.21
CA PRO A 6 23.12 -20.76 -21.09
C PRO A 6 21.87 -20.02 -20.59
N PRO A 7 20.86 -20.73 -20.06
CA PRO A 7 19.71 -20.08 -19.43
C PRO A 7 20.20 -19.22 -18.26
N SER A 8 19.82 -17.94 -18.28
CA SER A 8 20.04 -17.03 -17.16
C SER A 8 19.21 -17.51 -15.96
N HIS A 9 19.81 -18.33 -15.11
CA HIS A 9 19.24 -18.67 -13.82
C HIS A 9 19.39 -17.46 -12.89
N SER A 10 18.44 -16.54 -12.92
CA SER A 10 18.24 -15.63 -11.80
C SER A 10 17.94 -16.51 -10.57
N VAL A 11 18.83 -16.48 -9.59
CA VAL A 11 18.64 -17.21 -8.32
C VAL A 11 17.39 -16.63 -7.66
N GLU A 12 16.32 -17.42 -7.64
CA GLU A 12 15.05 -17.01 -7.07
C GLU A 12 15.23 -16.78 -5.56
N LYS A 13 14.95 -15.57 -5.08
CA LYS A 13 15.15 -15.23 -3.66
C LYS A 13 14.27 -16.13 -2.79
N PRO A 14 14.82 -16.78 -1.75
CA PRO A 14 14.02 -17.64 -0.87
C PRO A 14 12.92 -16.83 -0.19
N LEU A 15 11.76 -17.48 0.02
CA LEU A 15 10.68 -16.87 0.79
C LEU A 15 11.09 -16.66 2.25
N PRO A 16 10.49 -15.67 2.94
CA PRO A 16 10.66 -15.55 4.38
C PRO A 16 10.27 -16.85 5.12
N PRO A 17 10.89 -17.15 6.28
CA PRO A 17 10.60 -18.36 7.03
C PRO A 17 9.10 -18.56 7.29
N GLY A 18 8.61 -19.78 7.06
CA GLY A 18 7.22 -20.15 7.31
C GLY A 18 6.19 -19.66 6.29
N GLN A 19 6.63 -19.01 5.20
CA GLN A 19 5.76 -18.56 4.11
C GLN A 19 5.59 -19.63 3.02
N GLN A 20 4.41 -19.66 2.40
CA GLN A 20 4.09 -20.51 1.25
C GLN A 20 3.63 -19.65 0.07
N LEU A 21 4.01 -20.02 -1.16
CA LEU A 21 3.50 -19.34 -2.35
C LEU A 21 1.99 -19.60 -2.49
N ALA A 22 1.22 -18.54 -2.65
CA ALA A 22 -0.14 -18.64 -3.13
C ALA A 22 -0.15 -19.12 -4.59
N ALA A 23 -1.23 -19.80 -4.99
CA ALA A 23 -1.42 -20.23 -6.37
C ALA A 23 -1.30 -19.03 -7.34
N THR A 24 -0.71 -19.26 -8.52
CA THR A 24 -0.37 -18.20 -9.49
C THR A 24 -1.58 -17.36 -9.90
N ASP A 25 -2.72 -18.02 -10.12
CA ASP A 25 -4.00 -17.44 -10.49
C ASP A 25 -4.79 -16.86 -9.31
N LYS A 26 -4.32 -17.07 -8.07
CA LYS A 26 -5.00 -16.64 -6.86
C LYS A 26 -4.27 -15.50 -6.17
N TRP A 27 -4.94 -14.37 -5.98
CA TRP A 27 -4.56 -13.38 -4.97
C TRP A 27 -5.48 -13.59 -3.76
N PRO A 28 -4.98 -14.08 -2.61
CA PRO A 28 -5.84 -14.29 -1.44
C PRO A 28 -6.51 -13.00 -0.95
N ILE A 29 -7.80 -13.08 -0.67
CA ILE A 29 -8.56 -12.02 -0.01
C ILE A 29 -8.55 -12.33 1.49
N VAL A 30 -7.97 -11.43 2.29
CA VAL A 30 -7.83 -11.56 3.75
C VAL A 30 -8.19 -10.26 4.44
N GLY A 31 -8.61 -10.32 5.71
CA GLY A 31 -9.03 -9.16 6.50
C GLY A 31 -10.55 -8.93 6.42
N GLU A 32 -10.97 -7.69 6.67
CA GLU A 32 -12.39 -7.32 6.65
C GLU A 32 -12.99 -7.34 5.23
N ALA A 33 -14.32 -7.31 5.17
CA ALA A 33 -15.07 -7.19 3.92
C ALA A 33 -14.94 -5.78 3.33
N ALA A 34 -15.13 -5.66 2.01
CA ALA A 34 -15.13 -4.35 1.37
C ALA A 34 -16.26 -3.46 1.93
N PRO A 35 -16.00 -2.17 2.15
CA PRO A 35 -17.03 -1.24 2.57
C PRO A 35 -18.10 -1.13 1.47
N ALA A 36 -19.30 -0.71 1.86
CA ALA A 36 -20.27 -0.23 0.89
C ALA A 36 -19.63 0.91 0.08
N ALA A 37 -19.89 0.94 -1.23
CA ALA A 37 -19.41 2.05 -2.05
C ALA A 37 -19.99 3.38 -1.51
N PRO A 38 -19.17 4.44 -1.38
CA PRO A 38 -19.68 5.74 -0.95
C PRO A 38 -20.76 6.23 -1.91
N LEU A 39 -21.70 7.06 -1.42
CA LEU A 39 -22.78 7.67 -2.21
C LEU A 39 -22.27 8.71 -3.25
N GLY A 40 -20.96 8.82 -3.44
CA GLY A 40 -20.29 9.76 -4.33
C GLY A 40 -18.91 9.26 -4.76
N ALA A 41 -18.10 10.13 -5.39
CA ALA A 41 -16.76 9.77 -5.83
C ALA A 41 -15.87 9.37 -4.64
N TRP A 42 -15.06 8.32 -4.82
CA TRP A 42 -14.07 7.93 -3.83
C TRP A 42 -12.96 8.97 -3.77
N THR A 43 -12.68 9.50 -2.58
CA THR A 43 -11.67 10.53 -2.36
C THR A 43 -10.57 10.06 -1.45
N VAL A 44 -9.34 10.47 -1.74
CA VAL A 44 -8.16 10.27 -0.90
C VAL A 44 -7.65 11.64 -0.47
N SER A 45 -7.49 11.84 0.83
CA SER A 45 -6.99 13.09 1.41
C SER A 45 -5.60 12.94 2.02
N VAL A 46 -4.84 14.04 2.04
CA VAL A 46 -3.62 14.20 2.83
C VAL A 46 -3.85 15.31 3.84
N CYS A 47 -3.67 15.00 5.13
CA CYS A 47 -3.99 15.88 6.25
C CYS A 47 -3.03 15.71 7.44
N GLY A 48 -3.35 16.33 8.59
CA GLY A 48 -2.50 16.34 9.78
C GLY A 48 -1.43 17.41 9.70
N LEU A 49 -0.18 17.06 9.98
CA LEU A 49 0.99 17.94 9.99
C LEU A 49 1.49 18.26 8.57
N VAL A 50 0.65 18.99 7.81
CA VAL A 50 0.93 19.48 6.46
C VAL A 50 0.51 20.94 6.34
N ASP A 51 1.24 21.74 5.57
CA ASP A 51 0.91 23.15 5.35
C ASP A 51 -0.17 23.34 4.28
N ARG A 52 -0.35 22.35 3.40
CA ARG A 52 -1.36 22.34 2.34
C ARG A 52 -2.15 21.03 2.41
N PRO A 53 -3.21 20.95 3.21
CA PRO A 53 -4.10 19.80 3.17
C PRO A 53 -4.78 19.72 1.80
N LEU A 54 -4.79 18.53 1.21
CA LEU A 54 -5.27 18.29 -0.16
C LEU A 54 -6.15 17.05 -0.20
N ALA A 55 -7.06 17.01 -1.16
CA ALA A 55 -7.87 15.83 -1.44
C ALA A 55 -8.04 15.67 -2.95
N TRP A 56 -8.08 14.43 -3.39
CA TRP A 56 -8.29 14.06 -4.80
C TRP A 56 -9.31 12.94 -4.87
N SER A 57 -10.18 13.00 -5.87
CA SER A 57 -10.88 11.82 -6.35
C SER A 57 -9.90 10.80 -6.94
N VAL A 58 -10.31 9.54 -7.03
CA VAL A 58 -9.49 8.51 -7.69
C VAL A 58 -9.22 8.84 -9.15
N ASP A 59 -10.17 9.47 -9.85
CA ASP A 59 -9.99 9.90 -11.23
C ASP A 59 -8.91 10.99 -11.35
N GLU A 60 -8.90 11.96 -10.43
CA GLU A 60 -7.86 12.98 -10.36
C GLU A 60 -6.48 12.39 -10.03
N LEU A 61 -6.40 11.39 -9.15
CA LEU A 61 -5.16 10.65 -8.90
C LEU A 61 -4.66 9.92 -10.16
N GLY A 62 -5.57 9.29 -10.90
CA GLY A 62 -5.27 8.64 -12.19
C GLY A 62 -4.81 9.63 -13.27
N ALA A 63 -5.30 10.86 -13.23
CA ALA A 63 -4.97 11.92 -14.19
C ALA A 63 -3.77 12.79 -13.78
N MET A 64 -3.20 12.60 -12.58
CA MET A 64 -2.17 13.49 -12.02
C MET A 64 -0.87 13.53 -12.84
N GLY A 65 -0.63 12.54 -13.71
CA GLY A 65 0.53 12.46 -14.60
C GLY A 65 0.90 11.01 -14.89
N PRO A 66 2.14 10.72 -15.31
CA PRO A 66 2.62 9.35 -15.41
C PRO A 66 2.41 8.62 -14.09
N GLN A 67 1.87 7.40 -14.16
CA GLN A 67 1.66 6.56 -13.00
C GLN A 67 2.99 5.95 -12.58
N ASP A 68 3.29 6.01 -11.28
CA ASP A 68 4.45 5.34 -10.68
C ASP A 68 4.19 3.83 -10.66
N ALA A 69 5.17 3.05 -11.11
CA ALA A 69 5.09 1.59 -11.15
C ALA A 69 5.89 0.97 -9.99
N LEU A 70 5.30 -0.02 -9.33
CA LEU A 70 5.94 -0.78 -8.26
C LEU A 70 5.81 -2.28 -8.54
N GLN A 71 6.95 -2.96 -8.67
CA GLN A 71 7.00 -4.42 -8.61
C GLN A 71 7.46 -4.85 -7.22
N ALA A 72 6.67 -5.69 -6.56
CA ALA A 72 6.99 -6.15 -5.21
C ALA A 72 6.53 -7.59 -4.98
N ASP A 73 7.28 -8.31 -4.14
CA ASP A 73 6.78 -9.49 -3.48
C ASP A 73 5.91 -9.07 -2.29
N ILE A 74 4.79 -9.74 -2.10
CA ILE A 74 3.91 -9.53 -0.94
C ILE A 74 3.98 -10.74 -0.02
N HIS A 75 4.09 -10.48 1.28
CA HIS A 75 4.14 -11.49 2.32
C HIS A 75 3.05 -11.20 3.34
N CYS A 76 2.17 -12.15 3.60
CA CYS A 76 1.11 -12.00 4.58
C CYS A 76 1.50 -12.66 5.90
N VAL A 77 1.13 -12.02 7.01
CA VAL A 77 1.28 -12.59 8.36
C VAL A 77 0.56 -13.94 8.50
N THR A 78 -0.47 -14.21 7.70
CA THR A 78 -1.15 -15.51 7.63
C THR A 78 -0.44 -16.55 6.75
N ARG A 79 0.88 -16.39 6.56
CA ARG A 79 1.82 -17.37 5.98
C ARG A 79 1.71 -17.64 4.48
N TRP A 80 1.05 -16.76 3.73
CA TRP A 80 1.07 -16.81 2.26
C TRP A 80 1.87 -15.66 1.65
N SER A 81 2.53 -15.94 0.53
CA SER A 81 3.32 -14.98 -0.23
C SER A 81 2.94 -15.01 -1.71
N LYS A 82 3.12 -13.88 -2.41
CA LYS A 82 2.95 -13.80 -3.87
C LYS A 82 4.07 -12.94 -4.45
N ARG A 83 4.73 -13.45 -5.48
CA ARG A 83 5.90 -12.81 -6.09
C ARG A 83 5.52 -11.92 -7.26
N GLY A 84 6.37 -10.92 -7.51
CA GLY A 84 6.32 -10.12 -8.75
C GLY A 84 4.97 -9.43 -8.99
N MET A 85 4.29 -9.01 -7.91
CA MET A 85 3.04 -8.26 -8.03
C MET A 85 3.36 -6.90 -8.67
N SER A 86 2.63 -6.54 -9.72
CA SER A 86 2.82 -5.27 -10.43
C SER A 86 1.68 -4.31 -10.10
N PHE A 87 2.01 -3.19 -9.47
CA PHE A 87 1.08 -2.13 -9.10
C PHE A 87 1.43 -0.85 -9.85
N ALA A 88 0.41 -0.02 -10.14
CA ALA A 88 0.64 1.34 -10.58
C ALA A 88 -0.34 2.33 -9.94
N GLY A 89 0.14 3.56 -9.73
CA GLY A 89 -0.60 4.60 -9.01
C GLY A 89 0.23 5.87 -8.83
N VAL A 90 0.09 6.51 -7.66
CA VAL A 90 0.85 7.72 -7.30
C VAL A 90 1.71 7.44 -6.06
N SER A 91 2.99 7.76 -6.14
CA SER A 91 3.92 7.60 -5.01
C SER A 91 3.54 8.51 -3.83
N LEU A 92 3.72 7.99 -2.61
CA LEU A 92 3.50 8.76 -1.39
C LEU A 92 4.35 10.04 -1.38
N ALA A 93 5.63 9.92 -1.75
CA ALA A 93 6.56 11.05 -1.80
C ALA A 93 6.02 12.22 -2.64
N ARG A 94 5.42 11.91 -3.81
CA ARG A 94 4.84 12.92 -4.70
C ARG A 94 3.62 13.61 -4.09
N LEU A 95 2.71 12.84 -3.48
CA LEU A 95 1.55 13.43 -2.79
C LEU A 95 1.98 14.33 -1.63
N LEU A 96 2.99 13.90 -0.87
CA LEU A 96 3.51 14.68 0.24
C LEU A 96 4.24 15.95 -0.23
N GLN A 97 4.98 15.90 -1.34
CA GLN A 97 5.58 17.09 -1.94
C GLN A 97 4.53 18.18 -2.24
N LEU A 98 3.36 17.78 -2.74
CA LEU A 98 2.23 18.69 -2.97
C LEU A 98 1.64 19.19 -1.65
N ALA A 99 1.53 18.34 -0.64
CA ALA A 99 0.94 18.70 0.65
C ALA A 99 1.86 19.56 1.55
N ALA A 100 3.17 19.60 1.28
CA ALA A 100 4.18 20.32 2.09
C ALA A 100 4.15 19.90 3.57
N PRO A 101 4.79 18.76 3.94
CA PRO A 101 4.78 18.26 5.31
C PRO A 101 5.52 19.20 6.25
N GLN A 102 4.99 19.38 7.45
CA GLN A 102 5.64 20.18 8.48
C GLN A 102 6.84 19.45 9.06
N ALA A 103 7.83 20.20 9.57
CA ALA A 103 9.04 19.64 10.16
C ALA A 103 8.78 18.73 11.38
N ALA A 104 7.63 18.89 12.04
CA ALA A 104 7.22 18.06 13.17
C ALA A 104 6.65 16.69 12.75
N ALA A 105 6.36 16.46 11.46
CA ALA A 105 5.82 15.20 10.99
C ALA A 105 6.88 14.09 11.03
N ARG A 106 6.63 13.06 11.84
CA ARG A 106 7.54 11.92 12.05
C ARG A 106 6.92 10.58 11.66
N PHE A 107 5.59 10.51 11.62
CA PHE A 107 4.84 9.31 11.28
C PHE A 107 3.80 9.63 10.21
N VAL A 108 3.39 8.59 9.47
CA VAL A 108 2.26 8.64 8.55
C VAL A 108 1.27 7.54 8.92
N SER A 109 0.01 7.92 9.05
CA SER A 109 -1.10 7.01 9.30
C SER A 109 -1.99 6.96 8.06
N PHE A 110 -2.18 5.76 7.54
CA PHE A 110 -3.11 5.48 6.47
C PHE A 110 -4.43 5.03 7.09
N VAL A 111 -5.53 5.67 6.71
CA VAL A 111 -6.86 5.38 7.24
C VAL A 111 -7.77 4.92 6.11
N ALA A 112 -8.54 3.87 6.36
CA ALA A 112 -9.44 3.27 5.38
C ALA A 112 -10.86 3.81 5.53
N TYR A 113 -11.63 3.75 4.43
CA TYR A 113 -13.07 3.68 4.54
C TYR A 113 -13.43 2.32 5.13
N SER A 114 -13.72 2.30 6.43
CA SER A 114 -14.01 1.07 7.19
C SER A 114 -14.92 1.38 8.36
N GLU A 115 -15.95 0.54 8.57
CA GLU A 115 -16.83 0.59 9.74
C GLU A 115 -16.10 0.24 11.04
N ARG A 116 -14.93 -0.43 10.94
CA ARG A 116 -14.11 -0.86 12.08
C ARG A 116 -12.99 0.12 12.40
N GLY A 117 -12.90 1.25 11.69
CA GLY A 117 -11.83 2.23 11.87
C GLY A 117 -10.45 1.71 11.46
N HIS A 118 -10.39 0.88 10.41
CA HIS A 118 -9.14 0.28 9.98
C HIS A 118 -8.10 1.33 9.55
N SER A 119 -6.95 1.31 10.20
CA SER A 119 -5.80 2.14 9.88
C SER A 119 -4.50 1.37 10.05
N THR A 120 -3.40 1.92 9.53
CA THR A 120 -2.05 1.46 9.83
C THR A 120 -1.08 2.62 9.75
N SER A 121 -0.06 2.62 10.59
CA SER A 121 0.92 3.69 10.65
C SER A 121 2.35 3.18 10.52
N LEU A 122 3.24 4.05 10.05
CA LEU A 122 4.67 3.80 9.89
C LEU A 122 5.45 5.07 10.24
N PRO A 123 6.72 4.96 10.64
CA PRO A 123 7.64 6.08 10.56
C PRO A 123 7.60 6.67 9.15
N LEU A 124 7.52 8.00 9.06
CA LEU A 124 7.40 8.69 7.78
C LEU A 124 8.63 8.44 6.90
N GLU A 125 9.82 8.42 7.50
CA GLU A 125 11.07 8.11 6.81
C GLU A 125 11.05 6.71 6.17
N ASP A 126 10.54 5.71 6.89
CA ASP A 126 10.41 4.34 6.38
C ASP A 126 9.44 4.28 5.21
N ALA A 127 8.27 4.90 5.35
CA ALA A 127 7.26 4.90 4.29
C ALA A 127 7.79 5.53 2.99
N LEU A 128 8.61 6.58 3.10
CA LEU A 128 9.27 7.22 1.97
C LEU A 128 10.41 6.36 1.41
N ALA A 129 11.29 5.82 2.27
CA ALA A 129 12.44 5.00 1.86
C ALA A 129 12.01 3.70 1.17
N LEU A 130 10.87 3.14 1.58
CA LEU A 130 10.26 1.95 0.97
C LEU A 130 9.49 2.26 -0.32
N ASN A 131 9.48 3.49 -0.83
CA ASN A 131 8.72 3.86 -2.02
C ASN A 131 7.23 3.46 -1.93
N THR A 132 6.60 3.76 -0.79
CA THR A 132 5.18 3.46 -0.57
C THR A 132 4.33 4.06 -1.68
N LEU A 133 3.40 3.27 -2.21
CA LEU A 133 2.56 3.62 -3.35
C LEU A 133 1.08 3.70 -2.95
N VAL A 134 0.39 4.76 -3.37
CA VAL A 134 -1.07 4.75 -3.48
C VAL A 134 -1.41 4.07 -4.80
N ALA A 135 -1.65 2.76 -4.77
CA ALA A 135 -1.93 1.96 -5.95
C ALA A 135 -3.41 2.09 -6.35
N LEU A 136 -3.63 2.27 -7.65
CA LEU A 136 -4.96 2.34 -8.28
C LEU A 136 -5.21 1.11 -9.18
N THR A 137 -4.13 0.54 -9.72
CA THR A 137 -4.18 -0.61 -10.62
C THR A 137 -3.24 -1.72 -10.17
N HIS A 138 -3.56 -2.93 -10.60
CA HIS A 138 -2.73 -4.12 -10.45
C HIS A 138 -2.76 -4.91 -11.76
N ASN A 139 -1.58 -5.31 -12.27
CA ASN A 139 -1.41 -5.99 -13.55
C ASN A 139 -2.15 -5.30 -14.72
N GLY A 140 -2.10 -3.96 -14.77
CA GLY A 140 -2.67 -3.15 -15.84
C GLY A 140 -4.20 -2.98 -15.78
N ALA A 141 -4.88 -3.54 -14.77
CA ALA A 141 -6.32 -3.39 -14.58
C ALA A 141 -6.63 -2.61 -13.28
N PRO A 142 -7.77 -1.90 -13.20
CA PRO A 142 -8.23 -1.29 -11.95
C PRO A 142 -8.28 -2.31 -10.81
N LEU A 143 -7.94 -1.88 -9.60
CA LEU A 143 -8.02 -2.74 -8.41
C LEU A 143 -9.46 -3.18 -8.16
N ALA A 144 -9.67 -4.49 -8.05
CA ALA A 144 -10.94 -5.02 -7.58
C ALA A 144 -11.21 -4.58 -6.14
N SER A 145 -12.48 -4.30 -5.81
CA SER A 145 -12.88 -3.85 -4.47
C SER A 145 -12.41 -4.81 -3.36
N ALA A 146 -12.51 -6.13 -3.56
CA ALA A 146 -12.03 -7.12 -2.60
C ALA A 146 -10.50 -7.06 -2.32
N HIS A 147 -9.73 -6.49 -3.25
CA HIS A 147 -8.29 -6.25 -3.13
C HIS A 147 -7.94 -4.82 -2.69
N GLY A 148 -8.93 -4.06 -2.22
CA GLY A 148 -8.75 -2.72 -1.70
C GLY A 148 -8.91 -1.61 -2.72
N GLY A 149 -9.45 -1.91 -3.92
CA GLY A 149 -9.86 -0.87 -4.86
C GLY A 149 -10.97 0.00 -4.28
N PRO A 150 -11.12 1.25 -4.75
CA PRO A 150 -10.45 1.81 -5.92
C PRO A 150 -9.04 2.37 -5.64
N ALA A 151 -8.64 2.54 -4.38
CA ALA A 151 -7.30 2.98 -4.00
C ALA A 151 -6.81 2.22 -2.76
N ARG A 152 -5.58 1.72 -2.81
CA ARG A 152 -4.94 1.04 -1.67
C ARG A 152 -3.52 1.55 -1.46
N ILE A 153 -3.00 1.32 -0.26
CA ILE A 153 -1.58 1.45 0.01
C ILE A 153 -0.86 0.14 -0.31
N VAL A 154 0.33 0.26 -0.87
CA VAL A 154 1.30 -0.83 -1.01
C VAL A 154 2.62 -0.37 -0.39
N VAL A 155 3.02 -1.04 0.70
CA VAL A 155 4.30 -0.82 1.40
C VAL A 155 5.17 -2.07 1.15
N PRO A 156 6.13 -2.01 0.22
CA PRO A 156 6.99 -3.16 -0.04
C PRO A 156 7.92 -3.41 1.16
N GLY A 157 8.34 -4.67 1.33
CA GLY A 157 9.26 -5.06 2.41
C GLY A 157 8.65 -5.10 3.82
N ARG A 158 7.36 -4.80 3.98
CA ARG A 158 6.58 -4.99 5.22
C ARG A 158 5.56 -6.10 5.04
N TYR A 159 5.09 -6.68 6.13
CA TYR A 159 3.95 -7.59 6.05
C TYR A 159 2.70 -6.88 5.53
N PHE A 160 1.90 -7.62 4.78
CA PHE A 160 0.86 -7.03 3.93
C PHE A 160 -0.30 -6.36 4.68
N TYR A 161 -0.39 -6.48 6.02
CA TYR A 161 -1.34 -5.69 6.81
C TYR A 161 -0.95 -4.20 6.89
N LYS A 162 0.34 -3.85 6.68
CA LYS A 162 0.79 -2.47 6.49
C LYS A 162 0.39 -1.89 5.12
N SER A 163 0.01 -2.74 4.17
CA SER A 163 -0.51 -2.34 2.85
C SER A 163 -2.03 -2.20 2.92
N LEU A 164 -2.50 -1.10 3.51
CA LEU A 164 -3.91 -0.82 3.79
C LEU A 164 -4.80 -0.90 2.52
N LYS A 165 -6.00 -1.44 2.67
CA LYS A 165 -7.04 -1.45 1.63
C LYS A 165 -7.99 -0.25 1.80
N TRP A 166 -8.63 0.18 0.71
CA TRP A 166 -9.71 1.20 0.74
C TRP A 166 -9.26 2.53 1.36
N LEU A 167 -8.14 3.07 0.88
CA LEU A 167 -7.55 4.29 1.40
C LEU A 167 -8.54 5.47 1.35
N ALA A 168 -8.74 6.12 2.49
CA ALA A 168 -9.52 7.34 2.66
C ALA A 168 -8.63 8.56 2.95
N SER A 169 -7.65 8.40 3.83
CA SER A 169 -6.74 9.50 4.18
C SER A 169 -5.31 9.04 4.51
N ILE A 170 -4.39 9.96 4.32
CA ILE A 170 -2.98 9.91 4.67
C ILE A 170 -2.75 11.04 5.68
N GLU A 171 -2.60 10.70 6.95
CA GLU A 171 -2.48 11.66 8.05
C GLU A 171 -1.04 11.71 8.57
N LEU A 172 -0.45 12.90 8.61
CA LEU A 172 0.93 13.12 9.08
C LEU A 172 0.90 13.45 10.57
N LEU A 173 1.68 12.73 11.37
CA LEU A 173 1.63 12.76 12.84
C LEU A 173 3.01 13.03 13.45
N ALA A 174 3.04 13.65 14.63
CA ALA A 174 4.27 13.89 15.39
C ALA A 174 4.71 12.64 16.16
N ASP A 175 3.74 11.87 16.65
CA ASP A 175 3.93 10.67 17.44
C ASP A 175 3.23 9.49 16.76
N ASP A 176 3.73 8.29 17.07
CA ASP A 176 3.17 7.07 16.51
C ASP A 176 1.74 6.82 17.02
N ARG A 177 0.93 6.23 16.15
CA ARG A 177 -0.43 5.78 16.46
C ARG A 177 -0.60 4.38 15.92
N LEU A 178 -0.78 3.41 16.81
CA LEU A 178 -0.98 2.02 16.41
C LEU A 178 -2.16 1.89 15.44
N GLY A 179 -1.95 1.08 14.40
CA GLY A 179 -3.00 0.69 13.47
C GLY A 179 -3.96 -0.34 14.07
N TYR A 180 -4.95 -0.71 13.27
CA TYR A 180 -6.01 -1.62 13.67
C TYR A 180 -5.47 -2.98 14.11
N TRP A 181 -4.62 -3.61 13.30
CA TRP A 181 -4.14 -4.97 13.60
C TRP A 181 -3.10 -5.00 14.71
N GLU A 182 -2.34 -3.92 14.86
CA GLU A 182 -1.38 -3.73 15.92
C GLU A 182 -2.08 -3.53 17.27
N ALA A 183 -3.16 -2.74 17.30
CA ALA A 183 -3.95 -2.50 18.50
C ALA A 183 -4.83 -3.70 18.88
N GLU A 184 -5.54 -4.29 17.92
CA GLU A 184 -6.60 -5.28 18.20
C GLU A 184 -6.09 -6.72 18.20
N ALA A 185 -5.08 -7.04 17.40
CA ALA A 185 -4.54 -8.40 17.25
C ALA A 185 -3.08 -8.55 17.74
N GLY A 186 -2.48 -7.46 18.24
CA GLY A 186 -1.11 -7.47 18.76
C GLY A 186 -0.05 -7.72 17.70
N TYR A 187 -0.33 -7.41 16.42
CA TYR A 187 0.66 -7.55 15.36
C TYR A 187 1.82 -6.57 15.57
N HIS A 188 3.02 -6.97 15.17
CA HIS A 188 4.23 -6.19 15.40
C HIS A 188 4.21 -4.87 14.61
N ASN A 189 4.54 -3.74 15.23
CA ASN A 189 4.31 -2.47 14.56
C ASN A 189 5.28 -2.16 13.39
N GLN A 190 6.42 -2.86 13.30
CA GLN A 190 7.45 -2.62 12.27
C GLN A 190 7.68 -3.80 11.30
N ALA A 191 6.82 -4.82 11.34
CA ALA A 191 7.02 -6.04 10.55
C ALA A 191 6.52 -5.93 9.11
#